data_AF-A0A939P3W9-F1
#
_entry.id   AF-A0A939P3W9-F1
#
_cell.length_a   1.000
_cell.length_b   1.000
_cell.length_c   1.000
_cell.angle_alpha   90.00
_cell.angle_beta   90.00
_cell.angle_gamma   90.00
#
_symmetry.space_group_name_H-M   'P 1'
#
loop_
_entity.id
_entity.type
_entity.pdbx_description
1 polymer ?
#
loop_
_entity_poly.entity_id
_entity_poly.type
_entity_poly.pdbx_seq_one_letter_code
_entity_poly.pdbx_strand_id
1 'polypeptide(L)'
;MAAKYRFSMPTPKLKSAATSPQTSKVILHRKKPATIRSAYSEAEREEIFRRFSVQRPEPSGELEHTNPFTLVVAVALSAQATDAGVNKATRALFKIADTPEKMLALGEERVRDYIKTIGLYRNKAKNVIALSQILVEKFGGVVPQTRDELVTLPGVGRKTANVVLSMAFGQATMAVDTHIFRIANRIRLAPGKTPDEVEERLMKVVPKRYLYHAHHWLILHGRYTCKARKPECERCVIADICKSPEKTCDVPAPLVELPRQVIGEAVE
;
A
#
# COMPACT_ATOMS: atom_id res chain seq x y z
N MET A 1 -60.01 69.71 -51.84
CA MET A 1 -59.89 68.77 -52.98
C MET A 1 -58.44 68.32 -53.08
N ALA A 2 -58.09 67.15 -52.54
CA ALA A 2 -56.79 66.51 -52.77
C ALA A 2 -56.91 65.03 -52.39
N ALA A 3 -56.97 64.18 -53.42
CA ALA A 3 -57.07 62.74 -53.31
C ALA A 3 -55.78 62.14 -52.74
N LYS A 4 -55.90 61.32 -51.69
CA LYS A 4 -54.80 60.48 -51.18
C LYS A 4 -54.88 59.10 -51.83
N TYR A 5 -53.90 58.83 -52.68
CA TYR A 5 -53.62 57.54 -53.32
C TYR A 5 -53.40 56.44 -52.27
N ARG A 6 -54.10 55.31 -52.45
CA ARG A 6 -53.88 54.05 -51.73
C ARG A 6 -52.70 53.31 -52.36
N PHE A 7 -51.66 53.02 -51.57
CA PHE A 7 -50.63 52.04 -51.91
C PHE A 7 -50.88 50.77 -51.11
N SER A 8 -51.11 49.67 -51.83
CA SER A 8 -51.22 48.30 -51.32
C SER A 8 -49.82 47.76 -51.02
N MET A 9 -49.56 47.33 -49.79
CA MET A 9 -48.34 46.58 -49.43
C MET A 9 -48.65 45.07 -49.37
N PRO A 10 -47.83 44.20 -49.98
CA PRO A 10 -47.99 42.76 -49.87
C PRO A 10 -47.54 42.24 -48.50
N THR A 11 -48.39 41.42 -47.88
CA THR A 11 -48.13 40.69 -46.63
C THR A 11 -46.99 39.66 -46.79
N PRO A 12 -46.01 39.60 -45.88
CA PRO A 12 -44.94 38.60 -45.93
C PRO A 12 -45.44 37.21 -45.51
N LYS A 13 -45.12 36.21 -46.35
CA LYS A 13 -45.40 34.79 -46.13
C LYS A 13 -44.62 34.25 -44.91
N LEU A 14 -45.35 33.76 -43.90
CA LEU A 14 -44.83 32.97 -42.79
C LEU A 14 -44.27 31.64 -43.33
N LYS A 15 -42.97 31.41 -43.17
CA LYS A 15 -42.31 30.13 -43.44
C LYS A 15 -42.62 29.14 -42.32
N SER A 16 -43.09 27.96 -42.71
CA SER A 16 -43.38 26.80 -41.87
C SER A 16 -42.16 26.37 -41.05
N ALA A 17 -42.37 26.22 -39.73
CA ALA A 17 -41.41 25.63 -38.82
C ALA A 17 -41.18 24.15 -39.18
N ALA A 18 -39.93 23.78 -39.43
CA ALA A 18 -39.51 22.40 -39.63
C ALA A 18 -39.48 21.66 -38.28
N THR A 19 -40.32 20.64 -38.15
CA THR A 19 -40.36 19.72 -37.02
C THR A 19 -39.12 18.83 -37.05
N SER A 20 -38.24 18.96 -36.05
CA SER A 20 -37.09 18.07 -35.86
C SER A 20 -37.55 16.75 -35.19
N PRO A 21 -37.01 15.58 -35.57
CA PRO A 21 -37.39 14.33 -34.93
C PRO A 21 -36.76 14.26 -33.53
N GLN A 22 -37.61 14.07 -32.51
CA GLN A 22 -37.15 13.77 -31.16
C GLN A 22 -36.49 12.38 -31.15
N THR A 23 -35.17 12.35 -31.07
CA THR A 23 -34.43 11.12 -30.78
C THR A 23 -34.58 10.80 -29.30
N SER A 24 -35.40 9.80 -29.01
CA SER A 24 -35.49 9.18 -27.69
C SER A 24 -34.11 8.65 -27.30
N LYS A 25 -33.42 9.35 -26.39
CA LYS A 25 -32.18 8.87 -25.78
C LYS A 25 -32.49 7.59 -25.00
N VAL A 26 -32.11 6.45 -25.57
CA VAL A 26 -32.02 5.19 -24.83
C VAL A 26 -30.95 5.41 -23.75
N ILE A 27 -31.39 5.53 -22.50
CA ILE A 27 -30.51 5.53 -21.34
C ILE A 27 -29.94 4.12 -21.23
N LEU A 28 -28.79 3.90 -21.87
CA LEU A 28 -27.98 2.72 -21.67
C LEU A 28 -27.60 2.68 -20.19
N HIS A 29 -28.28 1.81 -19.44
CA HIS A 29 -27.88 1.46 -18.08
C HIS A 29 -26.47 0.88 -18.17
N ARG A 30 -25.47 1.69 -17.82
CA ARG A 30 -24.09 1.23 -17.66
C ARG A 30 -24.13 0.15 -16.59
N LYS A 31 -23.98 -1.13 -16.98
CA LYS A 31 -23.82 -2.24 -16.03
C LYS A 31 -22.74 -1.81 -15.04
N LYS A 32 -23.05 -1.85 -13.73
CA LYS A 32 -22.04 -1.72 -12.67
C LYS A 32 -20.88 -2.65 -13.05
N PRO A 33 -19.63 -2.18 -13.05
CA PRO A 33 -18.50 -3.05 -13.38
C PRO A 33 -18.60 -4.28 -12.48
N ALA A 34 -18.59 -5.46 -13.09
CA ALA A 34 -18.62 -6.71 -12.35
C ALA A 34 -17.52 -6.63 -11.29
N THR A 35 -17.89 -6.75 -10.01
CA THR A 35 -16.92 -6.82 -8.93
C THR A 35 -15.99 -7.97 -9.26
N ILE A 36 -14.75 -7.70 -9.66
CA ILE A 36 -13.76 -8.76 -9.88
C ILE A 36 -13.51 -9.37 -8.51
N ARG A 37 -14.19 -10.49 -8.26
CA ARG A 37 -14.07 -11.28 -7.02
C ARG A 37 -12.76 -12.05 -7.07
N SER A 38 -12.26 -12.44 -5.89
CA SER A 38 -11.13 -13.37 -5.79
C SER A 38 -11.36 -14.59 -6.69
N ALA A 39 -10.30 -15.12 -7.31
CA ALA A 39 -10.39 -16.38 -8.06
C ALA A 39 -10.51 -17.63 -7.15
N TYR A 40 -10.49 -17.42 -5.83
CA TYR A 40 -10.51 -18.46 -4.82
C TYR A 40 -11.84 -18.48 -4.07
N SER A 41 -12.33 -19.67 -3.80
CA SER A 41 -13.40 -19.93 -2.83
C SER A 41 -12.98 -19.49 -1.41
N GLU A 42 -13.93 -19.44 -0.49
CA GLU A 42 -13.62 -19.18 0.92
C GLU A 42 -12.72 -20.26 1.52
N ALA A 43 -12.99 -21.53 1.24
CA ALA A 43 -12.17 -22.65 1.69
C ALA A 43 -10.73 -22.59 1.16
N GLU A 44 -10.54 -22.24 -0.12
CA GLU A 44 -9.19 -22.08 -0.68
C GLU A 44 -8.46 -20.89 -0.05
N ARG A 45 -9.14 -19.77 0.22
CA ARG A 45 -8.53 -18.61 0.91
C ARG A 45 -8.13 -18.99 2.33
N GLU A 46 -8.99 -19.70 3.05
CA GLU A 46 -8.67 -20.21 4.38
C GLU A 46 -7.44 -21.13 4.36
N GLU A 47 -7.35 -22.03 3.37
CA GLU A 47 -6.21 -22.93 3.23
C GLU A 47 -4.92 -22.18 2.88
N ILE A 48 -4.95 -21.19 1.98
CA ILE A 48 -3.78 -20.35 1.66
C ILE A 48 -3.19 -19.74 2.94
N PHE A 49 -4.03 -19.08 3.73
CA PHE A 49 -3.56 -18.37 4.91
C PHE A 49 -3.22 -19.32 6.07
N ARG A 50 -3.88 -20.48 6.18
CA ARG A 50 -3.48 -21.54 7.10
C ARG A 50 -2.08 -22.07 6.76
N ARG A 51 -1.76 -22.28 5.48
CA ARG A 51 -0.42 -22.71 5.07
C ARG A 51 0.64 -21.65 5.37
N PHE A 52 0.33 -20.37 5.14
CA PHE A 52 1.23 -19.30 5.55
C PHE A 52 1.42 -19.22 7.06
N SER A 53 0.37 -19.43 7.87
CA SER A 53 0.47 -19.40 9.32
C SER A 53 1.26 -20.59 9.87
N VAL A 54 1.18 -21.78 9.28
CA VAL A 54 2.03 -22.91 9.67
C VAL A 54 3.49 -22.67 9.24
N GLN A 55 3.71 -22.13 8.05
CA GLN A 55 5.07 -21.88 7.55
C GLN A 55 5.78 -20.77 8.36
N ARG A 56 5.03 -19.75 8.80
CA ARG A 56 5.55 -18.62 9.57
C ARG A 56 4.51 -18.20 10.62
N PRO A 57 4.49 -18.80 11.82
CA PRO A 57 3.49 -18.49 12.85
C PRO A 57 3.48 -17.03 13.27
N GLU A 58 4.67 -16.44 13.45
CA GLU A 58 4.85 -15.05 13.88
C GLU A 58 5.68 -14.28 12.84
N PRO A 59 5.10 -13.88 11.69
CA PRO A 59 5.84 -13.15 10.68
C PRO A 59 6.08 -11.70 11.15
N SER A 60 7.31 -11.20 11.00
CA SER A 60 7.67 -9.83 11.37
C SER A 60 8.27 -9.05 10.19
N GLY A 61 8.19 -7.73 10.25
CA GLY A 61 8.96 -6.84 9.38
C GLY A 61 10.47 -6.93 9.64
N GLU A 62 11.28 -6.45 8.70
CA GLU A 62 12.74 -6.53 8.76
C GLU A 62 13.43 -5.25 9.24
N LEU A 63 12.66 -4.19 9.55
CA LEU A 63 13.21 -2.94 10.06
C LEU A 63 13.40 -3.02 11.58
N GLU A 64 14.63 -2.80 12.03
CA GLU A 64 14.98 -2.77 13.46
C GLU A 64 14.44 -1.49 14.11
N HIS A 65 13.72 -1.67 15.22
CA HIS A 65 13.12 -0.59 16.02
C HIS A 65 12.91 -1.06 17.47
N THR A 66 12.80 -0.12 18.40
CA THR A 66 12.60 -0.41 19.83
C THR A 66 11.26 0.09 20.37
N ASN A 67 10.63 1.02 19.67
CA ASN A 67 9.38 1.66 20.06
C ASN A 67 8.65 2.23 18.81
N PRO A 68 7.40 2.72 18.96
CA PRO A 68 6.64 3.27 17.82
C PRO A 68 7.35 4.43 17.09
N PHE A 69 8.06 5.31 17.81
CA PHE A 69 8.76 6.44 17.20
C PHE A 69 9.92 5.98 16.31
N THR A 70 10.78 5.12 16.83
CA THR A 70 11.90 4.54 16.07
C THR A 70 11.40 3.74 14.87
N LEU A 71 10.23 3.09 14.95
CA LEU A 71 9.58 2.48 13.80
C LEU A 71 9.17 3.52 12.75
N VAL A 72 8.48 4.61 13.13
CA VAL A 72 8.09 5.68 12.18
C VAL A 72 9.32 6.22 11.45
N VAL A 73 10.41 6.49 12.19
CA VAL A 73 11.67 6.96 11.60
C VAL A 73 12.25 5.90 10.65
N ALA A 74 12.35 4.63 11.06
CA ALA A 74 12.88 3.56 10.22
C ALA A 74 12.09 3.39 8.92
N VAL A 75 10.76 3.42 8.97
CA VAL A 75 9.92 3.28 7.77
C VAL A 75 9.99 4.54 6.89
N ALA A 76 10.09 5.74 7.46
CA ALA A 76 10.33 6.96 6.67
C ALA A 76 11.70 6.91 5.94
N LEU A 77 12.73 6.33 6.58
CA LEU A 77 14.05 6.15 5.99
C LEU A 77 14.12 5.05 4.92
N SER A 78 13.21 4.07 4.95
CA SER A 78 13.21 2.93 4.01
C SER A 78 12.75 3.29 2.58
N ALA A 79 12.15 4.46 2.38
CA ALA A 79 11.80 4.94 1.06
C ALA A 79 13.03 4.95 0.12
N GLN A 80 13.02 4.11 -0.91
CA GLN A 80 14.14 3.92 -1.84
C GLN A 80 15.46 3.53 -1.15
N ALA A 81 15.38 2.72 -0.10
CA ALA A 81 16.51 2.11 0.58
C ALA A 81 16.24 0.64 0.86
N THR A 82 17.28 -0.13 1.14
CA THR A 82 17.13 -1.51 1.60
C THR A 82 16.95 -1.52 3.12
N ASP A 83 16.14 -2.47 3.63
CA ASP A 83 15.92 -2.63 5.08
C ASP A 83 17.26 -2.80 5.81
N ALA A 84 18.19 -3.60 5.26
CA ALA A 84 19.54 -3.76 5.79
C ALA A 84 20.35 -2.45 5.85
N GLY A 85 20.24 -1.60 4.83
CA GLY A 85 20.91 -0.29 4.79
C GLY A 85 20.32 0.68 5.82
N VAL A 86 19.00 0.64 6.02
CA VAL A 86 18.32 1.40 7.08
C VAL A 86 18.80 0.94 8.45
N ASN A 87 18.74 -0.36 8.73
CA ASN A 87 19.15 -0.93 10.03
C ASN A 87 20.59 -0.57 10.37
N LYS A 88 21.52 -0.66 9.39
CA LYS A 88 22.92 -0.26 9.60
C LYS A 88 23.05 1.20 10.05
N ALA A 89 22.28 2.11 9.46
CA ALA A 89 22.32 3.52 9.81
C ALA A 89 21.61 3.82 11.15
N THR A 90 20.47 3.16 11.41
CA THR A 90 19.61 3.48 12.55
C THR A 90 20.10 2.86 13.86
N ARG A 91 20.82 1.74 13.85
CA ARG A 91 21.33 1.09 15.07
C ARG A 91 22.09 2.03 16.00
N ALA A 92 23.00 2.84 15.45
CA ALA A 92 23.77 3.78 16.25
C ALA A 92 22.94 5.03 16.61
N LEU A 93 22.09 5.50 15.68
CA LEU A 93 21.21 6.64 15.88
C LEU A 93 20.22 6.40 17.03
N PHE A 94 19.51 5.28 17.02
CA PHE A 94 18.48 4.97 18.01
C PHE A 94 19.02 4.68 19.40
N LYS A 95 20.31 4.35 19.56
CA LYS A 95 20.93 4.26 20.88
C LYS A 95 21.00 5.62 21.60
N ILE A 96 21.04 6.71 20.85
CA ILE A 96 21.18 8.07 21.40
C ILE A 96 19.93 8.94 21.21
N ALA A 97 19.08 8.61 20.24
CA ALA A 97 17.90 9.36 19.87
C ALA A 97 16.72 8.44 19.53
N ASP A 98 16.09 7.89 20.57
CA ASP A 98 14.93 6.98 20.51
C ASP A 98 13.58 7.66 20.83
N THR A 99 13.57 8.98 20.99
CA THR A 99 12.38 9.80 21.24
C THR A 99 12.40 11.05 20.35
N PRO A 100 11.25 11.65 20.00
CA PRO A 100 11.21 12.90 19.23
C PRO A 100 12.09 14.01 19.83
N GLU A 101 12.08 14.18 21.14
CA GLU A 101 12.81 15.24 21.85
C GLU A 101 14.32 15.06 21.72
N LYS A 102 14.82 13.84 21.98
CA LYS A 102 16.23 13.49 21.75
C LYS A 102 16.63 13.65 20.28
N MET A 103 15.76 13.32 19.33
CA MET A 103 16.03 13.50 17.90
C MET A 103 16.15 14.97 17.52
N LEU A 104 15.29 15.83 18.08
CA LEU A 104 15.38 17.29 17.92
C LEU A 104 16.64 17.85 18.57
N ALA A 105 16.95 17.43 19.79
CA ALA A 105 18.16 17.85 20.51
C ALA A 105 19.45 17.41 19.80
N LEU A 106 19.41 16.27 19.08
CA LEU A 106 20.52 15.80 18.27
C LEU A 106 20.80 16.72 17.06
N GLY A 107 19.74 17.30 16.47
CA GLY A 107 19.80 18.24 15.37
C GLY A 107 19.99 17.60 13.99
N GLU A 108 19.55 18.32 12.93
CA GLU A 108 19.53 17.81 11.55
C GLU A 108 20.92 17.36 11.07
N GLU A 109 21.97 18.13 11.35
CA GLU A 109 23.32 17.84 10.86
C GLU A 109 23.85 16.51 11.37
N ARG A 110 23.67 16.23 12.66
CA ARG A 110 24.12 14.96 13.25
C ARG A 110 23.26 13.80 12.77
N VAL A 111 21.93 13.98 12.67
CA VAL A 111 21.05 12.96 12.07
C VAL A 111 21.51 12.64 10.66
N ARG A 112 21.76 13.66 9.84
CA ARG A 112 22.25 13.54 8.46
C ARG A 112 23.54 12.73 8.38
N ASP A 113 24.47 12.91 9.32
CA ASP A 113 25.72 12.14 9.38
C ASP A 113 25.51 10.67 9.72
N TYR A 114 24.58 10.34 10.63
CA TYR A 114 24.21 8.95 10.93
C TYR A 114 23.62 8.22 9.72
N ILE A 115 22.79 8.92 8.94
CA ILE A 115 22.04 8.30 7.83
C ILE A 115 22.66 8.54 6.45
N LYS A 116 23.88 9.10 6.37
CA LYS A 116 24.53 9.48 5.10
C LYS A 116 24.78 8.33 4.13
N THR A 117 24.77 7.09 4.63
CA THR A 117 24.91 5.88 3.81
C THR A 117 23.64 5.51 3.06
N ILE A 118 22.51 6.17 3.34
CA ILE A 118 21.22 5.91 2.71
C ILE A 118 21.00 6.92 1.57
N GLY A 119 20.38 6.47 0.46
CA GLY A 119 19.93 7.37 -0.61
C GLY A 119 18.97 8.45 -0.09
N LEU A 120 19.06 9.65 -0.65
CA LEU A 120 18.23 10.82 -0.31
C LEU A 120 18.40 11.32 1.15
N TYR A 121 19.50 10.97 1.82
CA TYR A 121 19.71 11.23 3.25
C TYR A 121 19.52 12.69 3.68
N ARG A 122 19.85 13.68 2.84
CA ARG A 122 19.66 15.11 3.17
C ARG A 122 18.19 15.45 3.39
N ASN A 123 17.32 15.08 2.45
CA ASN A 123 15.88 15.31 2.58
C ASN A 123 15.27 14.42 3.66
N LYS A 124 15.77 13.20 3.82
CA LYS A 124 15.35 12.31 4.90
C LYS A 124 15.67 12.88 6.28
N ALA A 125 16.85 13.44 6.50
CA ALA A 125 17.22 14.07 7.77
C ALA A 125 16.30 15.24 8.09
N LYS A 126 16.05 16.12 7.12
CA LYS A 126 15.06 17.21 7.24
C LYS A 126 13.69 16.70 7.64
N ASN A 127 13.20 15.66 6.97
CA ASN A 127 11.90 15.06 7.29
C ASN A 127 11.89 14.44 8.70
N VAL A 128 12.97 13.77 9.13
CA VAL A 128 13.07 13.19 10.48
C VAL A 128 13.03 14.26 11.56
N ILE A 129 13.70 15.39 11.36
CA ILE A 129 13.61 16.53 12.30
C ILE A 129 12.21 17.13 12.27
N ALA A 130 11.66 17.40 11.08
CA ALA A 130 10.34 18.01 10.94
C ALA A 130 9.22 17.13 11.50
N LEU A 131 9.25 15.81 11.28
CA LEU A 131 8.28 14.89 11.88
C LEU A 131 8.43 14.83 13.40
N SER A 132 9.67 14.87 13.92
CA SER A 132 9.90 14.89 15.37
C SER A 132 9.34 16.17 16.00
N GLN A 133 9.51 17.31 15.32
CA GLN A 133 8.95 18.59 15.75
C GLN A 133 7.41 18.53 15.82
N ILE A 134 6.77 18.02 14.76
CA ILE A 134 5.31 17.87 14.72
C ILE A 134 4.81 16.95 15.83
N LEU A 135 5.51 15.85 16.11
CA LEU A 135 5.16 14.94 17.20
C LEU A 135 5.18 15.65 18.55
N VAL A 136 6.23 16.43 18.84
CA VAL A 136 6.32 17.19 20.10
C VAL A 136 5.22 18.25 20.18
N GLU A 137 5.06 19.07 19.14
CA GLU A 137 4.16 20.23 19.16
C GLU A 137 2.67 19.86 19.15
N LYS A 138 2.29 18.86 18.34
CA LYS A 138 0.87 18.54 18.08
C LYS A 138 0.39 17.28 18.78
N PHE A 139 1.29 16.36 19.09
CA PHE A 139 0.96 15.03 19.62
C PHE A 139 1.64 14.73 20.96
N GLY A 140 2.26 15.73 21.61
CA GLY A 140 2.86 15.60 22.93
C GLY A 140 4.01 14.58 22.99
N GLY A 141 4.75 14.41 21.90
CA GLY A 141 5.86 13.46 21.77
C GLY A 141 5.42 12.01 21.49
N VAL A 142 4.12 11.76 21.34
CA VAL A 142 3.57 10.40 21.12
C VAL A 142 3.21 10.19 19.65
N VAL A 143 3.50 9.00 19.12
CA VAL A 143 3.10 8.63 17.76
C VAL A 143 1.58 8.44 17.69
N PRO A 144 0.86 9.14 16.80
CA PRO A 144 -0.58 9.01 16.67
C PRO A 144 -0.99 7.63 16.13
N GLN A 145 -2.19 7.20 16.51
CA GLN A 145 -2.71 5.86 16.20
C GLN A 145 -3.80 5.86 15.12
N THR A 146 -3.91 6.94 14.35
CA THR A 146 -4.77 7.00 13.18
C THR A 146 -3.95 7.25 11.91
N ARG A 147 -4.41 6.68 10.80
CA ARG A 147 -3.75 6.83 9.51
C ARG A 147 -3.71 8.29 9.07
N ASP A 148 -4.82 9.01 9.26
CA ASP A 148 -4.97 10.37 8.75
C ASP A 148 -4.04 11.34 9.50
N GLU A 149 -3.81 11.13 10.80
CA GLU A 149 -2.79 11.86 11.57
C GLU A 149 -1.38 11.47 11.16
N LEU A 150 -1.07 10.17 11.01
CA LEU A 150 0.26 9.70 10.62
C LEU A 150 0.69 10.27 9.27
N VAL A 151 -0.22 10.37 8.30
CA VAL A 151 0.06 10.91 6.96
C VAL A 151 0.38 12.41 6.98
N THR A 152 0.08 13.12 8.08
CA THR A 152 0.53 14.52 8.24
C THR A 152 2.04 14.63 8.50
N LEU A 153 2.69 13.53 8.89
CA LEU A 153 4.12 13.52 9.20
C LEU A 153 4.97 13.50 7.90
N PRO A 154 5.98 14.38 7.76
CA PRO A 154 6.87 14.38 6.61
C PRO A 154 7.54 13.03 6.37
N GLY A 155 7.46 12.52 5.14
CA GLY A 155 8.00 11.21 4.78
C GLY A 155 7.08 10.03 5.10
N VAL A 156 5.91 10.25 5.69
CA VAL A 156 4.90 9.24 5.98
C VAL A 156 3.76 9.32 4.96
N GLY A 157 3.77 8.41 3.98
CA GLY A 157 2.64 8.20 3.09
C GLY A 157 1.63 7.20 3.67
N ARG A 158 0.50 6.99 2.97
CA ARG A 158 -0.55 6.01 3.38
C ARG A 158 0.00 4.62 3.66
N LYS A 159 0.92 4.14 2.80
CA LYS A 159 1.60 2.85 2.99
C LYS A 159 2.39 2.81 4.31
N THR A 160 3.21 3.83 4.55
CA THR A 160 4.03 3.96 5.77
C THR A 160 3.15 3.99 7.01
N ALA A 161 2.06 4.77 6.98
CA ALA A 161 1.11 4.84 8.08
C ALA A 161 0.50 3.47 8.39
N ASN A 162 0.05 2.72 7.36
CA ASN A 162 -0.50 1.37 7.57
C ASN A 162 0.53 0.42 8.21
N VAL A 163 1.79 0.45 7.77
CA VAL A 163 2.87 -0.36 8.38
C VAL A 163 3.05 -0.03 9.86
N VAL A 164 3.09 1.26 10.21
CA VAL A 164 3.20 1.72 11.61
C VAL A 164 2.00 1.24 12.44
N LEU A 165 0.77 1.43 11.94
CA LEU A 165 -0.45 1.00 12.63
C LEU A 165 -0.47 -0.51 12.90
N SER A 166 -0.01 -1.32 11.95
CA SER A 166 0.04 -2.77 12.12
C SER A 166 1.11 -3.21 13.10
N MET A 167 2.35 -2.75 12.90
CA MET A 167 3.50 -3.25 13.66
C MET A 167 3.58 -2.66 15.07
N ALA A 168 3.30 -1.36 15.26
CA ALA A 168 3.40 -0.72 16.56
C ALA A 168 2.12 -0.83 17.40
N PHE A 169 0.94 -0.88 16.76
CA PHE A 169 -0.35 -0.75 17.46
C PHE A 169 -1.29 -1.93 17.25
N GLY A 170 -0.84 -3.01 16.61
CA GLY A 170 -1.64 -4.23 16.48
C GLY A 170 -2.83 -4.12 15.50
N GLN A 171 -2.93 -3.02 14.74
CA GLN A 171 -4.11 -2.80 13.90
C GLN A 171 -4.02 -3.64 12.62
N ALA A 172 -5.09 -4.35 12.30
CA ALA A 172 -5.20 -5.11 11.06
C ALA A 172 -5.30 -4.17 9.85
N THR A 173 -4.15 -3.82 9.26
CA THR A 173 -4.03 -2.99 8.06
C THR A 173 -3.36 -3.77 6.93
N MET A 174 -3.54 -3.30 5.69
CA MET A 174 -2.99 -3.95 4.50
C MET A 174 -2.21 -2.97 3.64
N ALA A 175 -0.96 -2.69 4.03
CA ALA A 175 -0.08 -1.86 3.21
C ALA A 175 0.30 -2.59 1.91
N VAL A 176 -0.12 -2.08 0.75
CA VAL A 176 0.20 -2.69 -0.55
C VAL A 176 1.49 -2.10 -1.11
N ASP A 177 2.52 -2.95 -1.23
CA ASP A 177 3.78 -2.62 -1.90
C ASP A 177 3.92 -3.33 -3.25
N THR A 178 5.10 -3.26 -3.88
CA THR A 178 5.35 -3.90 -5.17
C THR A 178 5.29 -5.44 -5.11
N HIS A 179 5.58 -6.06 -3.95
CA HIS A 179 5.49 -7.49 -3.75
C HIS A 179 4.03 -7.93 -3.63
N ILE A 180 3.27 -7.29 -2.73
CA ILE A 180 1.86 -7.58 -2.48
C ILE A 180 1.02 -7.24 -3.72
N PHE A 181 1.25 -6.08 -4.35
CA PHE A 181 0.55 -5.69 -5.58
C PHE A 181 0.75 -6.74 -6.69
N ARG A 182 2.00 -7.21 -6.87
CA ARG A 182 2.31 -8.25 -7.84
C ARG A 182 1.62 -9.56 -7.49
N ILE A 183 1.72 -10.05 -6.24
CA ILE A 183 1.10 -11.31 -5.84
C ILE A 183 -0.42 -11.25 -6.00
N ALA A 184 -1.06 -10.23 -5.44
CA ALA A 184 -2.50 -10.06 -5.44
C ALA A 184 -3.09 -10.17 -6.85
N ASN A 185 -2.40 -9.59 -7.84
CA ASN A 185 -2.71 -9.73 -9.26
C ASN A 185 -2.29 -11.08 -9.86
N ARG A 186 -1.03 -11.49 -9.71
CA ARG A 186 -0.45 -12.68 -10.34
C ARG A 186 -1.17 -13.97 -9.96
N ILE A 187 -1.45 -14.17 -8.67
CA ILE A 187 -2.14 -15.38 -8.19
C ILE A 187 -3.65 -15.21 -8.23
N ARG A 188 -4.15 -14.03 -8.63
CA ARG A 188 -5.57 -13.66 -8.69
C ARG A 188 -6.30 -13.67 -7.34
N LEU A 189 -5.57 -13.43 -6.25
CA LEU A 189 -6.15 -13.35 -4.90
C LEU A 189 -7.03 -12.12 -4.74
N ALA A 190 -6.52 -10.96 -5.15
CA ALA A 190 -7.19 -9.66 -5.10
C ALA A 190 -6.68 -8.78 -6.25
N PRO A 191 -7.00 -9.10 -7.52
CA PRO A 191 -6.56 -8.31 -8.65
C PRO A 191 -6.99 -6.85 -8.52
N GLY A 192 -6.24 -5.89 -9.02
CA GLY A 192 -6.56 -4.46 -8.96
C GLY A 192 -5.59 -3.64 -9.78
N LYS A 193 -6.06 -2.51 -10.33
CA LYS A 193 -5.25 -1.64 -11.19
C LYS A 193 -4.34 -0.70 -10.39
N THR A 194 -4.74 -0.39 -9.16
CA THR A 194 -4.02 0.51 -8.26
C THR A 194 -3.75 -0.17 -6.91
N PRO A 195 -2.73 0.25 -6.16
CA PRO A 195 -2.48 -0.24 -4.80
C PRO A 195 -3.71 -0.10 -3.89
N ASP A 196 -4.42 1.03 -3.97
CA ASP A 196 -5.64 1.29 -3.18
C ASP A 196 -6.76 0.30 -3.50
N GLU A 197 -6.98 -0.03 -4.78
CA GLU A 197 -7.95 -1.05 -5.17
C GLU A 197 -7.57 -2.44 -4.63
N VAL A 198 -6.28 -2.78 -4.64
CA VAL A 198 -5.77 -4.05 -4.11
C VAL A 198 -5.91 -4.09 -2.59
N GLU A 199 -5.60 -3.00 -1.88
CA GLU A 199 -5.75 -2.86 -0.43
C GLU A 199 -7.21 -3.12 -0.03
N GLU A 200 -8.15 -2.40 -0.64
CA GLU A 200 -9.57 -2.54 -0.35
C GLU A 200 -10.08 -3.98 -0.59
N ARG A 201 -9.58 -4.62 -1.65
CA ARG A 201 -9.96 -6.00 -1.98
C ARG A 201 -9.34 -6.99 -1.00
N LEU A 202 -8.07 -6.87 -0.66
CA LEU A 202 -7.40 -7.71 0.33
C LEU A 202 -8.11 -7.64 1.68
N MET A 203 -8.50 -6.46 2.15
CA MET A 203 -9.28 -6.29 3.38
C MET A 203 -10.62 -7.04 3.37
N LYS A 204 -11.19 -7.30 2.18
CA LYS A 204 -12.44 -8.07 2.02
C LYS A 204 -12.21 -9.56 1.81
N VAL A 205 -11.11 -9.95 1.15
CA VAL A 205 -10.90 -11.36 0.75
C VAL A 205 -10.11 -12.16 1.77
N VAL A 206 -9.22 -11.53 2.54
CA VAL A 206 -8.45 -12.23 3.57
C VAL A 206 -9.37 -12.59 4.74
N PRO A 207 -9.39 -13.85 5.22
CA PRO A 207 -10.18 -14.22 6.37
C PRO A 207 -9.79 -13.40 7.61
N LYS A 208 -10.79 -12.96 8.39
CA LYS A 208 -10.59 -11.98 9.48
C LYS A 208 -9.52 -12.40 10.49
N ARG A 209 -9.46 -13.69 10.84
CA ARG A 209 -8.48 -14.25 11.79
C ARG A 209 -7.02 -14.11 11.34
N TYR A 210 -6.80 -13.95 10.03
CA TYR A 210 -5.48 -13.86 9.42
C TYR A 210 -5.07 -12.43 9.07
N LEU A 211 -6.00 -11.47 9.11
CA LEU A 211 -5.76 -10.10 8.64
C LEU A 211 -4.54 -9.45 9.30
N TYR A 212 -4.34 -9.70 10.60
CA TYR A 212 -3.22 -9.12 11.34
C TYR A 212 -1.85 -9.46 10.75
N HIS A 213 -1.63 -10.74 10.41
CA HIS A 213 -0.35 -11.22 9.86
C HIS A 213 -0.32 -11.27 8.33
N ALA A 214 -1.46 -11.14 7.66
CA ALA A 214 -1.57 -11.29 6.21
C ALA A 214 -0.67 -10.34 5.42
N HIS A 215 -0.49 -9.10 5.88
CA HIS A 215 0.47 -8.18 5.25
C HIS A 215 1.88 -8.81 5.19
N HIS A 216 2.39 -9.25 6.35
CA HIS A 216 3.73 -9.83 6.46
C HIS A 216 3.85 -11.14 5.66
N TRP A 217 2.87 -12.04 5.74
CA TRP A 217 2.90 -13.28 4.94
C TRP A 217 2.99 -12.99 3.44
N LEU A 218 2.20 -12.05 2.92
CA LEU A 218 2.17 -11.73 1.50
C LEU A 218 3.47 -11.04 1.04
N ILE A 219 4.00 -10.06 1.79
CA ILE A 219 5.26 -9.40 1.42
C ILE A 219 6.43 -10.40 1.43
N LEU A 220 6.53 -11.25 2.46
CA LEU A 220 7.59 -12.24 2.59
C LEU A 220 7.49 -13.31 1.50
N HIS A 221 6.28 -13.80 1.22
CA HIS A 221 6.05 -14.74 0.13
C HIS A 221 6.46 -14.11 -1.22
N GLY A 222 6.17 -12.83 -1.43
CA GLY A 222 6.54 -12.12 -2.66
C GLY A 222 8.02 -11.78 -2.74
N ARG A 223 8.69 -11.61 -1.61
CA ARG A 223 10.13 -11.33 -1.54
C ARG A 223 10.93 -12.59 -1.82
N TYR A 224 10.56 -13.70 -1.19
CA TYR A 224 11.40 -14.91 -1.15
C TYR A 224 10.95 -16.06 -2.05
N THR A 225 9.66 -16.15 -2.42
CA THR A 225 9.13 -17.28 -3.20
C THR A 225 8.56 -16.82 -4.54
N CYS A 226 7.52 -15.98 -4.51
CA CYS A 226 6.83 -15.48 -5.70
C CYS A 226 7.55 -14.24 -6.30
N LYS A 227 8.84 -14.40 -6.60
CA LYS A 227 9.75 -13.35 -7.10
C LYS A 227 9.28 -12.77 -8.44
N ALA A 228 9.69 -11.54 -8.75
CA ALA A 228 9.20 -10.80 -9.92
C ALA A 228 9.52 -11.49 -11.25
N ARG A 229 10.78 -11.91 -11.47
CA ARG A 229 11.23 -12.49 -12.75
C ARG A 229 11.05 -14.01 -12.84
N LYS A 230 11.60 -14.74 -11.87
CA LYS A 230 11.56 -16.21 -11.82
C LYS A 230 10.93 -16.64 -10.49
N PRO A 231 9.61 -16.83 -10.42
CA PRO A 231 8.97 -17.34 -9.20
C PRO A 231 9.44 -18.77 -8.92
N GLU A 232 9.68 -19.09 -7.66
CA GLU A 232 10.13 -20.41 -7.20
C GLU A 232 8.90 -21.26 -6.85
N CYS A 233 8.10 -21.62 -7.86
CA CYS A 233 6.85 -22.36 -7.65
C CYS A 233 7.08 -23.73 -7.01
N GLU A 234 8.22 -24.36 -7.26
CA GLU A 234 8.69 -25.58 -6.62
C GLU A 234 8.93 -25.43 -5.11
N ARG A 235 9.11 -24.21 -4.62
CA ARG A 235 9.25 -23.87 -3.18
C ARG A 235 7.98 -23.24 -2.61
N CYS A 236 6.89 -23.25 -3.36
CA CYS A 236 5.65 -22.59 -2.97
C CYS A 236 4.73 -23.55 -2.22
N VAL A 237 4.38 -23.22 -0.98
CA VAL A 237 3.45 -24.02 -0.15
C VAL A 237 2.01 -23.95 -0.65
N ILE A 238 1.69 -23.11 -1.63
CA ILE A 238 0.34 -22.99 -2.21
C ILE A 238 0.32 -23.36 -3.70
N ALA A 239 1.33 -24.07 -4.24
CA ALA A 239 1.48 -24.29 -5.68
C ALA A 239 0.27 -25.02 -6.33
N ASP A 240 -0.23 -26.07 -5.66
CA ASP A 240 -1.42 -26.85 -6.02
C ASP A 240 -2.71 -26.01 -6.10
N ILE A 241 -2.89 -25.08 -5.16
CA ILE A 241 -4.10 -24.23 -5.12
C ILE A 241 -3.93 -22.92 -5.89
N CYS A 242 -2.70 -22.51 -6.20
CA CYS A 242 -2.37 -21.26 -6.88
C CYS A 242 -3.04 -21.18 -8.26
N LYS A 243 -3.76 -20.08 -8.50
CA LYS A 243 -4.44 -19.76 -9.77
C LYS A 243 -3.61 -18.85 -10.69
N SER A 244 -2.30 -18.78 -10.48
CA SER A 244 -1.43 -18.02 -11.38
C SER A 244 -1.28 -18.73 -12.72
N PRO A 245 -1.47 -18.03 -13.85
CA PRO A 245 -1.20 -18.60 -15.17
C PRO A 245 0.31 -18.76 -15.44
N GLU A 246 1.17 -18.09 -14.66
CA GLU A 246 2.63 -18.11 -14.80
C GLU A 246 3.30 -19.19 -13.94
N LYS A 247 2.53 -20.02 -13.22
CA LYS A 247 3.12 -21.04 -12.33
C LYS A 247 3.85 -22.11 -13.13
N THR A 248 4.97 -22.58 -12.58
CA THR A 248 5.82 -23.60 -13.21
C THR A 248 5.71 -24.97 -12.54
N CYS A 249 4.94 -25.07 -11.46
CA CYS A 249 4.78 -26.29 -10.67
C CYS A 249 3.38 -26.33 -10.05
N ASP A 250 2.78 -27.52 -9.97
CA ASP A 250 1.50 -27.81 -9.31
C ASP A 250 1.66 -28.62 -8.02
N VAL A 251 2.89 -28.99 -7.67
CA VAL A 251 3.20 -29.73 -6.44
C VAL A 251 3.56 -28.74 -5.35
N PRO A 252 2.86 -28.72 -4.20
CA PRO A 252 3.18 -27.81 -3.12
C PRO A 252 4.47 -28.23 -2.44
N ALA A 253 5.29 -27.26 -2.06
CA ALA A 253 6.42 -27.52 -1.19
C ALA A 253 5.97 -28.09 0.17
N PRO A 254 6.82 -28.87 0.86
CA PRO A 254 6.53 -29.36 2.19
C PRO A 254 6.09 -28.23 3.12
N LEU A 255 4.98 -28.44 3.82
CA LEU A 255 4.46 -27.48 4.79
C LEU A 255 5.21 -27.63 6.11
N VAL A 256 6.40 -27.03 6.15
CA VAL A 256 7.26 -26.99 7.34
C VAL A 256 7.41 -25.54 7.81
N GLU A 257 7.55 -25.37 9.11
CA GLU A 257 7.89 -24.08 9.70
C GLU A 257 9.28 -23.66 9.21
N LEU A 258 9.38 -22.41 8.74
CA LEU A 258 10.66 -21.84 8.34
C LEU A 258 11.37 -21.26 9.56
N PRO A 259 12.72 -21.25 9.57
CA PRO A 259 13.47 -20.56 10.60
C PRO A 259 12.99 -19.11 10.76
N ARG A 260 13.01 -18.64 12.00
CA ARG A 260 12.71 -17.24 12.33
C ARG A 260 13.57 -16.33 11.45
N GLN A 261 12.98 -15.26 10.93
CA GLN A 261 13.70 -14.32 10.08
C GLN A 261 14.94 -13.80 10.82
N VAL A 262 16.12 -14.11 10.28
CA VAL A 262 17.37 -13.50 10.73
C VAL A 262 17.46 -12.14 10.06
N ILE A 263 17.21 -11.09 10.84
CA ILE A 263 17.25 -9.70 10.36
C ILE A 263 18.70 -9.22 10.45
N GLY A 264 19.30 -8.82 9.32
CA GLY A 264 20.52 -8.04 9.33
C GLY A 264 21.85 -8.80 9.31
N GLU A 265 21.87 -10.12 9.12
CA GLU A 265 23.08 -10.78 8.61
C GLU A 265 23.21 -10.41 7.14
N ALA A 266 24.12 -9.48 6.85
CA ALA A 266 24.68 -9.39 5.52
C ALA A 266 25.18 -10.79 5.19
N VAL A 267 24.66 -11.38 4.11
CA VAL A 267 25.42 -12.42 3.41
C VAL A 267 26.73 -11.72 3.06
N GLU A 268 27.81 -12.09 3.75
CA GLU A 268 29.17 -11.63 3.45
C GLU A 268 29.52 -11.93 1.98
#